data_AF-A0A971CX50-F1
#
_entry.id   AF-A0A971CX50-F1
#
_cell.length_a   1.000
_cell.length_b   1.000
_cell.length_c   1.000
_cell.angle_alpha   90.00
_cell.angle_beta   90.00
_cell.angle_gamma   90.00
#
_symmetry.space_group_name_H-M   'P 1'
#
loop_
_entity.id
_entity.type
_entity.pdbx_description
1 polymer ?
#
loop_
_entity_poly.entity_id
_entity_poly.type
_entity_poly.pdbx_seq_one_letter_code
_entity_poly.pdbx_strand_id
1 'polypeptide(L)' 'MKKIQILGTGCPKCAKLAENAESAAKALGLEFDIEKVTDIGEIMT' A
#
# COMPACT_ATOMS: atom_id res chain seq x y z
N MET A 1 -10.50 -4.67 10.14
CA MET A 1 -9.31 -4.07 9.51
C MET A 1 -9.33 -4.26 8.01
N LYS A 2 -9.03 -3.21 7.24
CA LYS A 2 -8.82 -3.26 5.79
C LYS A 2 -7.32 -3.31 5.52
N LYS A 3 -6.82 -4.39 4.91
CA LYS A 3 -5.41 -4.48 4.50
C LYS A 3 -5.22 -3.78 3.16
N ILE A 4 -4.27 -2.87 3.07
CA ILE A 4 -3.92 -2.12 1.85
C ILE A 4 -2.52 -2.55 1.45
N GLN A 5 -2.43 -3.39 0.42
CA GLN A 5 -1.16 -3.89 -0.08
C GLN A 5 -0.70 -3.06 -1.28
N ILE A 6 0.47 -2.46 -1.17
CA ILE A 6 1.10 -1.70 -2.25
C ILE A 6 2.10 -2.62 -2.93
N LEU A 7 1.64 -3.22 -4.03
CA LEU A 7 2.43 -4.12 -4.86
C LEU A 7 3.32 -3.31 -5.80
N GLY A 8 4.61 -3.23 -5.49
CA GLY A 8 5.54 -2.46 -6.32
C GLY A 8 6.99 -2.68 -5.93
N THR A 9 7.83 -2.82 -6.95
CA THR A 9 9.27 -3.13 -6.85
C THR A 9 10.14 -2.02 -6.24
N GLY A 10 9.55 -1.09 -5.47
CA GLY A 10 10.29 -0.03 -4.78
C GLY A 10 10.54 1.24 -5.60
N CYS A 11 9.82 1.46 -6.70
CA CYS A 11 9.94 2.69 -7.48
C CYS A 11 9.37 3.94 -6.75
N PRO A 12 9.79 5.17 -7.11
CA PRO A 12 9.30 6.40 -6.47
C PRO A 12 7.77 6.56 -6.53
N LYS A 13 7.13 5.99 -7.56
CA LYS A 13 5.67 6.01 -7.74
C LYS A 13 4.95 5.13 -6.73
N CYS A 14 5.49 3.97 -6.35
CA CYS A 14 4.85 3.11 -5.36
C CYS A 14 4.98 3.67 -3.94
N ALA A 15 6.07 4.39 -3.63
CA ALA A 15 6.20 5.15 -2.40
C ALA A 15 5.11 6.24 -2.28
N LYS A 16 4.90 7.00 -3.37
CA LYS A 16 3.87 8.04 -3.41
C LYS A 16 2.45 7.47 -3.36
N LEU A 17 2.22 6.30 -3.95
CA LEU A 17 0.95 5.60 -3.86
C LEU A 17 0.63 5.18 -2.41
N ALA A 18 1.62 4.67 -1.67
CA ALA A 18 1.44 4.30 -0.27
C ALA A 18 1.04 5.50 0.61
N GLU A 19 1.70 6.65 0.41
CA GLU A 19 1.40 7.89 1.14
C GLU A 19 -0.02 8.42 0.84
N ASN A 20 -0.42 8.39 -0.44
CA ASN A 20 -1.77 8.76 -0.86
C ASN A 20 -2.83 7.81 -0.27
N ALA A 21 -2.55 6.50 -0.26
CA ALA A 21 -3.45 5.49 0.28
C ALA A 21 -3.61 5.64 1.80
N GLU A 22 -2.52 5.92 2.53
CA GLU A 22 -2.58 6.23 3.97
C GLU A 22 -3.42 7.46 4.25
N SER A 23 -3.17 8.54 3.49
CA SER A 23 -3.88 9.80 3.67
C SER A 23 -5.38 9.65 3.41
N ALA A 24 -5.75 8.92 2.35
CA ALA A 24 -7.15 8.63 2.04
C ALA A 24 -7.81 7.77 3.13
N ALA A 25 -7.13 6.73 3.59
CA ALA A 25 -7.70 5.83 4.60
C ALA A 25 -7.83 6.50 5.98
N LYS A 26 -6.88 7.38 6.35
CA LYS A 26 -7.01 8.29 7.52
C LYS A 26 -8.18 9.26 7.36
N ALA A 27 -8.33 9.89 6.19
CA ALA A 27 -9.41 10.83 5.93
C ALA A 27 -10.80 10.17 6.02
N LEU A 28 -10.89 8.88 5.68
CA LEU A 28 -12.11 8.08 5.79
C LEU A 28 -12.33 7.53 7.21
N GLY A 29 -11.42 7.75 8.16
CA GLY A 29 -11.52 7.23 9.53
C GLY A 29 -11.55 5.70 9.60
N LEU A 30 -10.98 5.03 8.60
CA LEU A 30 -10.97 3.58 8.52
C LEU A 30 -9.82 3.01 9.33
N GLU A 31 -10.01 1.81 9.86
CA GLU A 31 -8.95 1.03 10.48
C GLU A 31 -8.26 0.19 9.40
N PHE A 32 -7.05 0.58 9.02
CA PHE A 32 -6.30 0.01 7.91
C PHE A 32 -4.87 -0.36 8.31
N ASP A 33 -4.30 -1.29 7.55
CA ASP A 33 -2.91 -1.75 7.68
C ASP A 33 -2.25 -1.66 6.31
N ILE A 34 -1.15 -0.92 6.19
CA ILE A 34 -0.43 -0.73 4.92
C ILE A 34 0.77 -1.65 4.87
N GLU A 35 0.76 -2.55 3.89
CA GLU A 35 1.87 -3.46 3.62
C GLU A 35 2.48 -3.11 2.26
N LYS A 36 3.78 -2.82 2.23
CA LYS A 36 4.52 -2.58 0.98
C LYS A 36 5.11 -3.91 0.52
N VAL A 37 4.52 -4.50 -0.51
CA VAL A 37 4.99 -5.76 -1.09
C VAL A 37 5.92 -5.42 -2.23
N THR A 38 7.21 -5.60 -2.00
CA THR A 38 8.26 -5.33 -2.98
C THR A 38 8.68 -6.55 -3.77
N ASP A 39 8.34 -7.74 -3.27
CA ASP A 39 8.72 -9.01 -3.87
C ASP A 39 7.77 -9.37 -5.01
N ILE A 40 8.30 -9.58 -6.22
CA ILE A 40 7.50 -9.95 -7.40
C ILE A 40 6.87 -11.35 -7.22
N GLY A 41 7.52 -12.25 -6.47
CA GLY A 41 6.99 -13.57 -6.19
C GLY A 41 5.71 -13.52 -5.34
N GLU A 42 5.64 -12.60 -4.39
CA GLU A 42 4.41 -12.33 -3.62
C GLU A 42 3.31 -11.64 -4.44
N ILE A 43 3.64 -10.97 -5.55
CA ILE A 43 2.68 -10.25 -6.42
C ILE A 43 1.96 -11.18 -7.41
N MET A 44 2.59 -12.29 -7.82
CA MET A 44 2.14 -13.15 -8.93
C MET A 44 1.43 -14.45 -8.52
N THR A 45 1.09 -14.65 -7.23
CA THR A 45 0.42 -15.87 -6.74
C THR A 45 -1.07 -15.67 -6.52
#